data_AF-A0A9R1D5Q6-F1
#
_entry.id   AF-A0A9R1D5Q6-F1
#
_cell.length_a   1.000
_cell.length_b   1.000
_cell.length_c   1.000
_cell.angle_alpha   90.00
_cell.angle_beta   90.00
_cell.angle_gamma   90.00
#
_symmetry.space_group_name_H-M   'P 1'
#
loop_
_entity.id
_entity.type
_entity.pdbx_description
1 polymer ?
#
loop_
_entity_poly.entity_id
_entity_poly.type
_entity_poly.pdbx_seq_one_letter_code
_entity_poly.pdbx_strand_id
1 'polypeptide(L)'
;MYDPESTTFVQRIVLCCVIDLAEDDRTPVDSAAIRETARRLLENTESAPIGSVSEADVTRALNGLVGAELLEEHRSDNRSPVGKGRPTYRLGVDPDDLREKLHEDEEMAALLNYSSR
;
A
#
# COMPACT_ATOMS: atom_id res chain seq x y z
N MET A 1 13.54 7.20 -0.99
CA MET A 1 13.39 7.39 0.48
C MET A 1 12.06 8.07 0.72
N TYR A 2 11.21 7.53 1.59
CA TYR A 2 9.83 8.03 1.77
C TYR A 2 9.82 9.53 2.09
N ASP A 3 8.96 10.26 1.38
CA ASP A 3 8.68 11.67 1.60
C ASP A 3 7.15 11.86 1.62
N PRO A 4 6.56 12.24 2.75
CA PRO A 4 5.13 12.43 2.88
C PRO A 4 4.62 13.52 1.92
N GLU A 5 5.35 14.61 1.72
CA GLU A 5 4.94 15.72 0.83
C GLU A 5 4.90 15.30 -0.65
N SER A 6 5.72 14.32 -1.03
CA SER A 6 5.77 13.77 -2.38
C SER A 6 4.84 12.56 -2.59
N THR A 7 4.10 12.14 -1.56
CA THR A 7 3.17 11.01 -1.63
C THR A 7 1.73 11.44 -1.42
N THR A 8 0.81 10.87 -2.19
CA THR A 8 -0.62 11.11 -2.01
C THR A 8 -1.16 10.29 -0.85
N PHE A 9 -2.26 10.74 -0.25
CA PHE A 9 -2.93 10.00 0.82
C PHE A 9 -3.25 8.54 0.46
N VAL A 10 -3.69 8.29 -0.78
CA VAL A 10 -3.94 6.92 -1.27
C VAL A 10 -2.64 6.11 -1.36
N GLN A 11 -1.53 6.73 -1.78
CA GLN A 11 -0.23 6.07 -1.78
C GLN A 11 0.22 5.69 -0.37
N ARG A 12 0.01 6.57 0.61
CA ARG A 12 0.33 6.28 2.02
C ARG A 12 -0.53 5.14 2.58
N ILE A 13 -1.83 5.13 2.29
CA ILE A 13 -2.72 4.00 2.63
C ILE A 13 -2.24 2.69 2.00
N VAL A 14 -1.91 2.71 0.70
CA VAL A 14 -1.39 1.53 0.00
C VAL A 14 -0.08 1.04 0.63
N LEU A 15 0.82 1.95 1.03
CA LEU A 15 2.04 1.59 1.74
C LEU A 15 1.74 0.91 3.09
N CYS A 16 0.85 1.48 3.92
CA CYS A 16 0.43 0.85 5.17
C CYS A 16 -0.09 -0.58 4.93
N CYS A 17 -0.96 -0.75 3.93
CA CYS A 17 -1.49 -2.07 3.61
C CYS A 17 -0.40 -3.07 3.21
N VAL A 18 0.59 -2.64 2.42
CA VAL A 18 1.69 -3.51 2.00
C VAL A 18 2.63 -3.81 3.16
N ILE A 19 2.85 -2.87 4.10
CA ILE A 19 3.61 -3.10 5.34
C ILE A 19 2.91 -4.15 6.20
N ASP A 20 1.62 -3.98 6.48
CA ASP A 20 0.86 -4.95 7.29
C ASP A 20 0.88 -6.35 6.65
N LEU A 21 0.76 -6.41 5.32
CA LEU A 21 0.87 -7.66 4.57
C LEU A 21 2.30 -8.23 4.58
N ALA A 22 3.33 -7.39 4.67
CA ALA A 22 4.71 -7.84 4.77
C ALA A 22 5.01 -8.42 6.16
N GLU A 23 4.50 -7.80 7.22
CA GLU A 23 4.59 -8.30 8.60
C GLU A 23 3.91 -9.67 8.76
N ASP A 24 2.83 -9.91 8.02
CA ASP A 24 2.15 -11.21 7.96
C ASP A 24 2.83 -12.27 7.06
N ASP A 25 4.01 -11.98 6.48
CA ASP A 25 4.68 -12.82 5.46
C ASP A 25 3.81 -13.07 4.19
N ARG A 26 2.93 -12.12 3.84
CA ARG A 26 1.99 -12.22 2.70
C ARG A 26 2.42 -11.42 1.46
N THR A 27 3.67 -10.96 1.42
CA THR A 27 4.26 -10.33 0.22
C THR A 27 5.17 -11.32 -0.53
N PRO A 28 5.29 -11.23 -1.87
CA PRO A 28 4.70 -10.23 -2.76
C PRO A 28 3.18 -10.44 -2.96
N VAL A 29 2.44 -9.33 -3.00
CA VAL A 29 0.97 -9.31 -2.96
C VAL A 29 0.35 -8.65 -4.18
N ASP A 30 -0.83 -9.09 -4.63
CA ASP A 30 -1.51 -8.49 -5.77
C ASP A 30 -2.36 -7.25 -5.39
N SER A 31 -2.72 -6.46 -6.39
CA SER A 31 -3.50 -5.23 -6.21
C SER A 31 -4.91 -5.47 -5.64
N ALA A 32 -5.48 -6.66 -5.78
CA ALA A 32 -6.80 -6.98 -5.25
C ALA A 32 -6.75 -7.20 -3.74
N ALA A 33 -5.73 -7.92 -3.26
CA ALA A 33 -5.49 -8.10 -1.84
C ALA A 33 -5.14 -6.77 -1.15
N ILE A 34 -4.32 -5.92 -1.77
CA ILE A 34 -4.03 -4.56 -1.25
C ILE A 34 -5.32 -3.74 -1.13
N ARG A 35 -6.17 -3.77 -2.16
CA ARG A 35 -7.44 -3.02 -2.16
C ARG A 35 -8.37 -3.50 -1.05
N GLU A 36 -8.45 -4.81 -0.82
CA GLU A 36 -9.27 -5.38 0.25
C GLU A 36 -8.75 -4.94 1.63
N THR A 37 -7.43 -4.96 1.84
CA THR A 37 -6.82 -4.44 3.08
C THR A 37 -7.10 -2.94 3.26
N ALA A 38 -6.93 -2.13 2.21
CA ALA A 38 -7.19 -0.70 2.25
C ALA A 38 -8.65 -0.38 2.57
N ARG A 39 -9.57 -1.16 1.99
CA ARG A 39 -10.99 -1.05 2.28
C ARG A 39 -11.27 -1.29 3.78
N ARG A 40 -10.73 -2.35 4.36
CA ARG A 40 -10.92 -2.67 5.79
C ARG A 40 -10.33 -1.60 6.70
N LEU A 41 -9.14 -1.10 6.36
CA LEU A 41 -8.49 -0.02 7.10
C LEU A 41 -9.38 1.25 7.15
N LEU A 42 -9.95 1.62 6.01
CA LEU A 42 -10.83 2.79 5.89
C LEU A 42 -12.20 2.58 6.54
N GLU A 43 -12.79 1.39 6.42
CA GLU A 43 -14.06 1.07 7.10
C GLU A 43 -13.94 1.13 8.63
N ASN A 44 -12.76 0.82 9.17
CA ASN A 44 -12.48 0.90 10.60
C ASN A 44 -12.14 2.32 11.09
N THR A 45 -12.00 3.30 10.19
CA THR A 45 -11.61 4.67 10.54
C THR A 45 -12.75 5.65 10.26
N GLU A 46 -13.46 6.08 11.31
CA GLU A 46 -14.56 7.05 11.20
C GLU A 46 -14.15 8.42 10.64
N SER A 47 -12.86 8.75 10.69
CA SER A 47 -12.29 10.04 10.25
C SER A 47 -11.48 9.97 8.96
N ALA A 48 -11.57 8.89 8.18
CA ALA A 48 -10.85 8.81 6.92
C ALA A 48 -11.27 9.96 5.96
N PRO A 49 -10.32 10.76 5.44
CA PRO A 49 -10.58 11.81 4.43
C PRO A 49 -11.24 11.29 3.15
N ILE A 50 -11.08 10.00 2.87
CA ILE A 50 -11.67 9.32 1.72
C ILE A 50 -12.54 8.15 2.20
N GLY A 51 -13.79 8.10 1.73
CA GLY A 51 -14.73 7.04 2.12
C GLY A 51 -14.46 5.68 1.47
N SER A 52 -13.71 5.63 0.36
CA SER A 52 -13.28 4.38 -0.29
C SER A 52 -12.14 4.62 -1.27
N VAL A 53 -11.39 3.56 -1.60
CA VAL A 53 -10.35 3.57 -2.64
C VAL A 53 -10.80 2.68 -3.80
N SER A 54 -10.84 3.23 -5.01
CA SER A 54 -11.19 2.46 -6.21
C SER A 54 -10.00 1.64 -6.73
N GLU A 55 -10.26 0.67 -7.61
CA GLU A 55 -9.19 -0.08 -8.27
C GLU A 55 -8.25 0.81 -9.09
N ALA A 56 -8.79 1.86 -9.70
CA ALA A 56 -8.01 2.84 -10.46
C ALA A 56 -7.08 3.64 -9.52
N ASP A 57 -7.56 4.01 -8.33
CA ASP A 57 -6.78 4.73 -7.33
C ASP A 57 -5.64 3.85 -6.79
N VAL A 58 -5.93 2.59 -6.45
CA VAL A 58 -4.89 1.63 -6.04
C VAL A 58 -3.86 1.44 -7.14
N THR A 59 -4.29 1.24 -8.39
CA THR A 59 -3.38 1.06 -9.53
C THR A 59 -2.48 2.29 -9.73
N ARG A 60 -3.07 3.49 -9.65
CA ARG A 60 -2.32 4.74 -9.79
C ARG A 60 -1.34 4.94 -8.63
N ALA A 61 -1.75 4.60 -7.41
CA ALA A 61 -0.90 4.65 -6.24
C ALA A 61 0.29 3.69 -6.37
N LEU A 62 0.04 2.42 -6.73
CA LEU A 62 1.08 1.41 -6.96
C LEU A 62 2.10 1.86 -8.00
N ASN A 63 1.63 2.37 -9.15
CA ASN A 63 2.53 2.88 -10.19
C ASN A 63 3.42 4.04 -9.68
N GLY A 64 2.85 4.94 -8.89
CA GLY A 64 3.61 6.05 -8.31
C GLY A 64 4.63 5.58 -7.27
N LEU A 65 4.25 4.62 -6.42
CA LEU A 65 5.14 4.05 -5.39
C LEU A 65 6.28 3.24 -5.99
N VAL A 66 6.02 2.51 -7.08
CA VAL A 66 7.07 1.84 -7.87
C VAL A 66 8.00 2.87 -8.51
N GLY A 67 7.45 3.94 -9.09
CA GLY A 67 8.25 5.04 -9.63
C GLY A 67 9.09 5.79 -8.59
N ALA A 68 8.67 5.76 -7.32
CA ALA A 68 9.39 6.33 -6.18
C ALA A 68 10.35 5.34 -5.48
N GLU A 69 10.50 4.12 -6.03
CA GLU A 69 11.33 3.04 -5.48
C GLU A 69 10.93 2.61 -4.06
N LEU A 70 9.69 2.87 -3.64
CA LEU A 70 9.15 2.41 -2.36
C LEU A 70 8.57 1.00 -2.46
N LEU A 71 8.06 0.66 -3.65
CA LEU A 71 7.60 -0.68 -3.98
C LEU A 71 8.37 -1.25 -5.15
N GLU A 72 8.53 -2.57 -5.15
CA GLU A 72 8.99 -3.32 -6.30
C GLU A 72 7.82 -4.07 -6.94
N GLU A 73 7.64 -3.88 -8.24
CA GLU A 73 6.69 -4.66 -9.04
C GLU A 73 7.33 -5.95 -9.54
N HIS A 74 6.79 -7.08 -9.11
CA HIS A 74 7.15 -8.41 -9.56
C HIS A 74 6.10 -8.89 -10.56
N ARG A 75 6.50 -8.96 -11.83
CA ARG A 75 5.72 -9.64 -12.87
C ARG A 75 6.16 -11.09 -12.93
N SER A 76 5.24 -12.00 -12.60
CA SER A 76 5.50 -13.42 -12.79
C SER A 76 5.81 -13.69 -14.26
N ASP A 77 7.04 -14.11 -14.55
CA ASP A 77 7.53 -14.41 -15.90
C ASP A 77 6.93 -15.70 -16.48
N ASN A 78 5.85 -16.21 -15.87
CA ASN A 78 5.09 -17.32 -16.40
C ASN A 78 4.42 -16.88 -17.70
N ARG A 79 5.11 -17.18 -18.82
CA ARG A 79 4.57 -17.25 -20.17
C ARG A 79 3.32 -18.13 -20.21
N SER A 80 2.18 -17.54 -19.83
CA SER A 80 0.89 -18.04 -20.28
C SER A 80 0.61 -17.42 -21.66
N PRO A 81 0.27 -18.21 -22.69
CA PRO A 81 -0.04 -17.68 -24.03
C PRO A 81 -1.27 -16.75 -24.06
N VAL A 82 -2.03 -16.71 -22.96
CA VAL A 82 -3.30 -16.02 -22.79
C VAL A 82 -3.28 -15.23 -21.48
N GLY A 83 -2.78 -14.00 -21.53
CA GLY A 83 -2.96 -13.05 -20.43
C GLY A 83 -1.78 -13.00 -19.45
N LYS A 84 -1.17 -11.81 -19.40
CA LYS A 84 -0.18 -11.40 -18.42
C LYS A 84 -0.74 -11.65 -17.02
N GLY A 85 -0.01 -12.39 -16.18
CA GLY A 85 -0.36 -12.51 -14.77
C GLY A 85 -0.50 -11.13 -14.13
N ARG A 86 -1.39 -11.00 -13.14
CA ARG A 86 -1.50 -9.75 -12.38
C ARG A 86 -0.15 -9.45 -11.72
N PRO A 87 0.34 -8.20 -11.77
CA PRO A 87 1.56 -7.83 -11.07
C PRO A 87 1.37 -8.04 -9.57
N THR A 88 2.46 -8.47 -8.93
CA THR A 88 2.55 -8.57 -7.47
C THR A 88 3.55 -7.54 -6.97
N TYR A 89 3.43 -7.12 -5.73
CA TYR A 89 4.15 -5.99 -5.17
C TYR A 89 4.76 -6.38 -3.82
N ARG A 90 6.00 -5.92 -3.58
CA ARG A 90 6.65 -6.02 -2.27
C ARG A 90 7.32 -4.69 -1.94
N LEU A 91 7.67 -4.47 -0.68
CA LEU A 91 8.45 -3.31 -0.28
C LEU A 91 9.83 -3.35 -0.94
N GLY A 92 10.26 -2.22 -1.51
CA GLY A 92 11.62 -2.01 -2.01
C GLY A 92 12.56 -1.45 -0.94
N VAL A 93 12.04 -1.18 0.25
CA VAL A 93 12.73 -0.59 1.40
C VAL A 93 12.44 -1.42 2.65
N ASP A 94 13.15 -1.13 3.73
CA ASP A 94 12.91 -1.77 5.03
C ASP A 94 11.50 -1.45 5.55
N PRO A 95 10.67 -2.46 5.90
CA PRO A 95 9.34 -2.25 6.47
C PRO A 95 9.35 -1.46 7.77
N ASP A 96 10.33 -1.69 8.65
CA ASP A 96 10.37 -1.07 9.98
C ASP A 96 10.64 0.44 9.84
N ASP A 97 11.62 0.82 9.02
CA ASP A 97 11.94 2.22 8.72
C ASP A 97 10.75 2.96 8.09
N LEU A 98 10.00 2.28 7.21
CA LEU A 98 8.87 2.89 6.52
C LEU A 98 7.67 3.05 7.47
N ARG A 99 7.46 2.08 8.35
CA ARG A 99 6.41 2.11 9.37
C ARG A 99 6.64 3.23 10.37
N GLU A 100 7.87 3.41 10.86
CA GLU A 100 8.22 4.52 11.75
C GLU A 100 7.89 5.87 11.11
N LYS A 101 8.29 6.07 9.85
CA LYS A 101 7.99 7.31 9.11
C LYS A 101 6.50 7.54 8.87
N LEU A 102 5.72 6.49 8.65
CA LEU A 102 4.26 6.60 8.51
C LEU A 102 3.58 6.91 9.85
N HIS A 103 4.17 6.52 10.98
CA HIS A 103 3.71 6.91 12.31
C HIS A 103 4.06 8.36 12.67
N GLU A 104 5.12 8.92 12.10
CA GLU A 104 5.49 10.32 12.24
C GLU A 104 4.65 11.26 11.36
N ASP A 105 4.04 10.75 10.29
CA ASP A 105 3.14 11.49 9.42
C ASP A 105 1.81 11.78 10.13
N GLU A 106 1.52 13.05 10.41
CA GLU A 106 0.34 13.46 11.19
C GLU A 106 -1.00 12.94 10.62
N GLU A 107 -1.15 12.89 9.29
CA GLU A 107 -2.39 12.42 8.65
C GLU A 107 -2.53 10.90 8.80
N MET A 108 -1.41 10.18 8.73
CA MET A 108 -1.38 8.72 8.85
C MET A 108 -1.38 8.25 10.31
N ALA A 109 -0.73 8.97 11.22
CA ALA A 109 -0.73 8.71 12.64
C ALA A 109 -2.16 8.73 13.21
N ALA A 110 -2.98 9.68 12.73
CA ALA A 110 -4.39 9.73 13.07
C ALA A 110 -5.11 8.45 12.63
N LEU A 111 -4.92 7.99 11.39
CA LEU A 111 -5.48 6.73 10.88
C LEU A 111 -5.02 5.50 11.66
N LEU A 112 -3.71 5.35 11.85
CA LEU A 112 -3.10 4.16 12.45
C LEU A 112 -3.45 4.01 13.93
N ASN A 113 -3.57 5.11 14.66
CA ASN A 113 -3.95 5.07 16.07
C ASN A 113 -5.36 4.49 16.30
N TYR A 114 -6.29 4.65 15.35
CA TYR A 114 -7.63 4.07 15.45
C TYR A 114 -7.70 2.57 15.14
N SER A 115 -6.68 2.02 14.47
CA SER A 115 -6.65 0.59 14.11
C SER A 115 -6.06 -0.31 15.22
N SER A 116 -5.47 0.28 16.26
CA SER A 116 -4.84 -0.44 17.39
C SER A 116 -5.79 -0.92 18.51
N ARG A 117 -7.10 -1.00 18.24
CA ARG A 117 -8.13 -1.36 19.23
C ARG A 117 -8.76 -2.74 19.02
#